data_AF-A0A0J0UZX5-F1
#
_entry.id   AF-A0A0J0UZX5-F1
#
_cell.length_a   1.000
_cell.length_b   1.000
_cell.length_c   1.000
_cell.angle_alpha   90.00
_cell.angle_beta   90.00
_cell.angle_gamma   90.00
#
_symmetry.space_group_name_H-M   'P 1'
#
loop_
_entity.id
_entity.type
_entity.pdbx_description
1 polymer ?
#
loop_
_entity_poly.entity_id
_entity_poly.type
_entity_poly.pdbx_seq_one_letter_code
_entity_poly.pdbx_strand_id
1 'polypeptide(L)'
;MTTAAELATRQDRLIRVLACPTCGGPLSVHEASRHEGMVVDADLRCATHGIVGIIESYDISFRPVDLERSRVARTPGGHVRCPISADDQRVTETGSWRHGWEGVSTEGEGPHELVVEFSGVGVSISFYAHDWCGIAELYVDNELVRTETLFRVETELVLVDLVGLRDGAHQLRVRATGESNPHNPGDQVVVSRFDELRVPSDAPLPSLEAVNRGNGFPPPFADLMDALGPDAVAVDCGGGDRRFGDSRVYNLEYLHFELPDIYADGLRLPFRTGTLDAVLSQAVLEHVPDPQQAIDEIRRVLKPDGVLYIEIAFMQPLHAVPSHYFNVTIYGLEYLLRDWDLEESGTFTGLHDTFEWLGRCVSAEQKIGPERLGQALEILAEIDAKTTPEELRPIAGSVWARARRGDYQPSVAEVAASGGDALEVFPTKTLMSEVTLRLRKAGRSPLKHGVRAVKFTVGRLRGRTPT
;
A
#
# COMPACT_ATOMS: atom_id res chain seq x y z
N MET A 1 26.74 9.00 -4.38
CA MET A 1 25.69 9.20 -5.40
C MET A 1 25.44 7.86 -6.04
N THR A 2 24.19 7.41 -6.08
CA THR A 2 23.80 6.16 -6.75
C THR A 2 24.06 6.29 -8.25
N THR A 3 24.63 5.25 -8.85
CA THR A 3 24.91 5.20 -10.29
C THR A 3 23.73 4.64 -11.07
N ALA A 4 23.62 5.02 -12.35
CA ALA A 4 22.68 4.41 -13.29
C ALA A 4 22.73 2.87 -13.29
N ALA A 5 23.94 2.30 -13.25
CA ALA A 5 24.14 0.85 -13.24
C ALA A 5 23.59 0.18 -11.96
N GLU A 6 23.71 0.84 -10.80
CA GLU A 6 23.12 0.35 -9.55
C GLU A 6 21.59 0.38 -9.61
N LEU A 7 20.99 1.44 -10.17
CA LEU A 7 19.54 1.55 -10.36
C LEU A 7 19.01 0.48 -11.33
N ALA A 8 19.69 0.25 -12.45
CA ALA A 8 19.35 -0.81 -13.40
C ALA A 8 19.45 -2.20 -12.76
N THR A 9 20.51 -2.46 -11.98
CA THR A 9 20.67 -3.72 -11.24
C THR A 9 19.54 -3.93 -10.21
N ARG A 10 19.17 -2.86 -9.51
CA ARG A 10 18.05 -2.86 -8.55
C ARG A 10 16.71 -3.15 -9.23
N GLN A 11 16.42 -2.52 -10.36
CA GLN A 11 15.17 -2.76 -11.09
C GLN A 11 15.12 -4.16 -11.69
N ASP A 12 16.22 -4.65 -12.26
CA ASP A 12 16.31 -6.02 -12.77
C ASP A 12 16.09 -7.07 -11.66
N ARG A 13 16.63 -6.83 -10.47
CA ARG A 13 16.39 -7.69 -9.29
C ARG A 13 14.92 -7.74 -8.93
N LEU A 14 14.25 -6.57 -8.92
CA LEU A 14 12.82 -6.49 -8.67
C LEU A 14 12.01 -7.24 -9.71
N ILE A 15 12.22 -6.95 -11.00
CA ILE A 15 11.48 -7.59 -12.10
C ILE A 15 11.60 -9.12 -12.06
N ARG A 16 12.77 -9.66 -11.66
CA ARG A 16 13.00 -11.10 -11.55
C ARG A 16 12.17 -11.80 -10.48
N VAL A 17 11.78 -11.10 -9.41
CA VAL A 17 10.95 -11.68 -8.35
C VAL A 17 9.45 -11.51 -8.60
N LEU A 18 9.05 -10.78 -9.65
CA LEU A 18 7.63 -10.58 -9.96
C LEU A 18 6.96 -11.84 -10.54
N ALA A 19 5.65 -11.94 -10.28
CA ALA A 19 4.75 -12.97 -10.77
C ALA A 19 3.37 -12.38 -11.08
N CYS A 20 2.58 -13.12 -11.88
CA CYS A 20 1.20 -12.76 -12.12
C CYS A 20 0.39 -12.79 -10.82
N PRO A 21 -0.28 -11.69 -10.41
CA PRO A 21 -1.04 -11.65 -9.16
C PRO A 21 -2.25 -12.60 -9.14
N THR A 22 -2.68 -13.09 -10.30
CA THR A 22 -3.84 -13.99 -10.42
C THR A 22 -3.48 -15.48 -10.31
N CYS A 23 -2.32 -15.91 -10.83
CA CYS A 23 -1.94 -17.33 -10.84
C CYS A 23 -0.53 -17.64 -10.32
N GLY A 24 0.25 -16.64 -9.93
CA GLY A 24 1.65 -16.80 -9.57
C GLY A 24 2.58 -17.21 -10.74
N GLY A 25 2.05 -17.25 -11.97
CA GLY A 25 2.82 -17.60 -13.16
C GLY A 25 3.89 -16.57 -13.52
N PRO A 26 4.91 -16.96 -14.31
CA PRO A 26 6.00 -16.07 -14.70
C PRO A 26 5.49 -14.91 -15.58
N LEU A 27 6.19 -13.78 -15.51
CA LEU A 27 5.95 -12.60 -16.32
C LEU A 27 7.06 -12.42 -17.36
N SER A 28 6.68 -11.98 -18.56
CA SER A 28 7.58 -11.46 -19.58
C SER A 28 7.42 -9.95 -19.73
N VAL A 29 8.53 -9.26 -19.95
CA VAL A 29 8.57 -7.81 -20.21
C VAL A 29 8.49 -7.60 -21.73
N HIS A 30 7.46 -6.90 -22.20
CA HIS A 30 7.21 -6.65 -23.63
C HIS A 30 7.17 -5.15 -23.92
N GLU A 31 7.48 -4.79 -25.18
CA GLU A 31 7.37 -3.40 -25.67
C GLU A 31 8.20 -2.42 -24.82
N ALA A 32 9.36 -2.89 -24.35
CA ALA A 32 10.17 -2.16 -23.39
C ALA A 32 10.98 -1.04 -24.03
N SER A 33 10.78 0.19 -23.58
CA SER A 33 11.74 1.28 -23.75
C SER A 33 12.75 1.29 -22.60
N ARG A 34 13.99 1.72 -22.87
CA ARG A 34 15.07 1.72 -21.88
C ARG A 34 15.83 3.04 -21.86
N HIS A 35 16.30 3.40 -20.68
CA HIS A 35 17.20 4.53 -20.43
C HIS A 35 18.23 4.09 -19.39
N GLU A 36 19.52 4.27 -19.69
CA GLU A 36 20.62 3.91 -18.78
C GLU A 36 20.53 2.46 -18.23
N GLY A 37 20.04 1.53 -19.07
CA GLY A 37 19.86 0.12 -18.72
C GLY A 37 18.55 -0.21 -18.01
N MET A 38 17.85 0.77 -17.44
CA MET A 38 16.55 0.60 -16.80
C MET A 38 15.43 0.47 -17.83
N VAL A 39 14.37 -0.27 -17.51
CA VAL A 39 13.11 -0.28 -18.23
C VAL A 39 12.29 0.94 -17.81
N VAL A 40 12.04 1.85 -18.75
CA VAL A 40 11.28 3.07 -18.48
C VAL A 40 9.79 2.79 -18.61
N ASP A 41 9.41 2.13 -19.70
CA ASP A 41 8.03 1.80 -20.02
C ASP A 41 7.99 0.39 -20.63
N ALA A 42 7.14 -0.51 -20.10
CA ALA A 42 6.93 -1.86 -20.63
C ALA A 42 5.58 -2.50 -20.22
N ASP A 43 5.08 -3.44 -21.03
CA ASP A 43 4.00 -4.35 -20.64
C ASP A 43 4.57 -5.51 -19.81
N LEU A 44 3.93 -5.87 -18.70
CA LEU A 44 4.18 -7.12 -17.98
C LEU A 44 3.10 -8.15 -18.33
N ARG A 45 3.51 -9.22 -19.02
CA ARG A 45 2.60 -10.22 -19.59
C ARG A 45 2.70 -11.58 -18.91
N CYS A 46 1.55 -12.13 -18.55
CA CYS A 46 1.36 -13.52 -18.16
C CYS A 46 0.85 -14.32 -19.36
N ALA A 47 1.37 -15.53 -19.56
CA ALA A 47 0.93 -16.42 -20.65
C ALA A 47 -0.58 -16.75 -20.59
N THR A 48 -1.17 -16.81 -19.39
CA THR A 48 -2.58 -17.16 -19.18
C THR A 48 -3.50 -15.94 -19.20
N HIS A 49 -3.05 -14.81 -18.64
CA HIS A 49 -3.90 -13.65 -18.37
C HIS A 49 -3.60 -12.43 -19.25
N GLY A 50 -2.64 -12.52 -20.18
CA GLY A 50 -2.24 -11.39 -21.02
C GLY A 50 -1.50 -10.33 -20.22
N ILE A 51 -1.79 -9.05 -20.46
CA ILE A 51 -1.18 -7.92 -19.73
C ILE A 51 -1.78 -7.86 -18.33
N VAL A 52 -0.95 -8.04 -17.32
CA VAL A 52 -1.33 -8.05 -15.90
C VAL A 52 -0.63 -6.98 -15.08
N GLY A 53 0.36 -6.32 -15.66
CA GLY A 53 1.07 -5.20 -15.05
C GLY A 53 1.67 -4.33 -16.14
N ILE A 54 2.10 -3.14 -15.76
CA ILE A 54 2.83 -2.19 -16.61
C ILE A 54 4.03 -1.65 -15.85
N ILE A 55 5.01 -1.18 -16.60
CA ILE A 55 6.06 -0.29 -16.13
C ILE A 55 5.79 1.05 -16.81
N GLU A 56 5.71 2.13 -16.04
CA GLU A 56 5.55 3.50 -16.54
C GLU A 56 6.47 4.39 -15.70
N SER A 57 7.44 5.03 -16.35
CA SER A 57 8.43 5.89 -15.68
C SER A 57 9.21 5.16 -14.58
N TYR A 58 9.69 3.96 -14.92
CA TYR A 58 10.41 3.04 -14.01
C TYR A 58 9.54 2.38 -12.92
N ASP A 59 8.39 2.96 -12.59
CA ASP A 59 7.47 2.43 -11.59
C ASP A 59 6.67 1.26 -12.14
N ILE A 60 6.40 0.27 -11.29
CA ILE A 60 5.71 -0.95 -11.70
C ILE A 60 4.29 -0.93 -11.14
N SER A 61 3.26 -1.06 -11.96
CA SER A 61 1.88 -1.14 -11.48
C SER A 61 1.16 -2.42 -11.91
N PHE A 62 0.41 -2.99 -10.96
CA PHE A 62 -0.53 -4.09 -11.15
C PHE A 62 -1.97 -3.66 -10.85
N ARG A 63 -2.22 -2.36 -10.65
CA ARG A 63 -3.56 -1.86 -10.31
C ARG A 63 -4.47 -1.88 -11.54
N PRO A 64 -5.75 -2.29 -11.39
CA PRO A 64 -6.69 -2.30 -12.50
C PRO A 64 -6.84 -0.95 -13.20
N VAL A 65 -6.89 0.15 -12.44
CA VAL A 65 -7.04 1.51 -12.98
C VAL A 65 -5.88 1.91 -13.89
N ASP A 66 -4.65 1.57 -13.53
CA ASP A 66 -3.46 1.88 -14.33
C ASP A 66 -3.40 1.00 -15.59
N LEU A 67 -3.82 -0.27 -15.47
CA LEU A 67 -3.90 -1.20 -16.61
C LEU A 67 -4.95 -0.79 -17.62
N GLU A 68 -6.13 -0.35 -17.17
CA GLU A 68 -7.18 0.15 -18.04
C GLU A 68 -6.72 1.41 -18.80
N ARG A 69 -6.04 2.33 -18.11
CA ARG A 69 -5.44 3.52 -18.73
C ARG A 69 -4.45 3.16 -19.83
N SER A 70 -3.50 2.25 -19.54
CA SER A 70 -2.46 1.86 -20.51
C SER A 70 -3.02 1.28 -21.82
N ARG A 71 -4.24 0.75 -21.81
CA ARG A 71 -4.91 0.20 -23.01
C ARG A 71 -5.51 1.28 -23.91
N VAL A 72 -5.79 2.46 -23.38
CA VAL A 72 -6.51 3.55 -24.09
C VAL A 72 -5.54 4.57 -24.67
N ALA A 73 -4.47 4.91 -23.95
CA ALA A 73 -3.45 5.86 -24.38
C ALA A 73 -2.11 5.49 -23.77
N ARG A 74 -1.27 4.78 -24.52
CA ARG A 74 0.11 4.55 -24.12
C ARG A 74 1.03 5.40 -24.97
N THR A 75 1.64 6.40 -24.36
CA THR A 75 2.66 7.21 -25.00
C THR A 75 4.01 6.72 -24.50
N PRO A 76 4.84 6.11 -25.37
CA PRO A 76 6.18 5.69 -24.98
C PRO A 76 6.96 6.89 -24.45
N GLY A 77 7.37 6.86 -23.18
CA GLY A 77 7.98 8.00 -22.53
C GLY A 77 8.28 7.75 -21.05
N GLY A 78 9.18 8.56 -20.49
CA GLY A 78 9.31 8.67 -19.04
C GLY A 78 8.58 9.91 -18.55
N HIS A 79 7.85 9.78 -17.45
CA HIS A 79 7.13 10.88 -16.82
C HIS A 79 8.07 11.58 -15.85
N VAL A 80 8.07 12.91 -15.90
CA VAL A 80 8.62 13.74 -14.83
C VAL A 80 7.45 14.20 -13.99
N ARG A 81 7.38 13.68 -12.77
CA ARG A 81 6.34 14.04 -11.83
C ARG A 81 6.53 15.46 -11.35
N CYS A 82 5.50 16.29 -11.51
CA CYS A 82 5.57 17.71 -11.18
C CYS A 82 4.40 18.08 -10.27
N PRO A 83 4.60 18.04 -8.93
CA PRO A 83 3.59 18.52 -8.02
C PRO A 83 3.32 20.00 -8.26
N ILE A 84 2.07 20.42 -8.12
CA ILE A 84 1.72 21.83 -8.16
C ILE A 84 1.88 22.37 -6.75
N SER A 85 2.71 23.40 -6.59
CA SER A 85 2.91 24.08 -5.32
C SER A 85 2.91 25.58 -5.53
N ALA A 86 2.57 26.34 -4.49
CA ALA A 86 2.52 27.80 -4.55
C ALA A 86 3.85 28.46 -4.93
N ASP A 87 4.98 27.76 -4.73
CA ASP A 87 6.32 28.24 -5.05
C ASP A 87 6.85 27.71 -6.41
N ASP A 88 6.07 26.93 -7.17
CA ASP A 88 6.50 26.42 -8.47
C ASP A 88 6.52 27.54 -9.51
N GLN A 89 7.74 27.97 -9.88
CA GLN A 89 7.95 29.05 -10.85
C GLN A 89 7.43 28.76 -12.27
N ARG A 90 7.08 27.51 -12.57
CA ARG A 90 6.45 27.13 -13.84
C ARG A 90 4.96 27.37 -13.86
N VAL A 91 4.35 27.59 -12.70
CA VAL A 91 2.90 27.71 -12.53
C VAL A 91 2.53 29.18 -12.39
N THR A 92 1.59 29.63 -13.22
CA THR A 92 0.98 30.96 -13.12
C THR A 92 -0.52 30.81 -12.89
N GLU A 93 -0.99 31.36 -11.78
CA GLU A 93 -2.40 31.32 -11.37
C GLU A 93 -3.06 32.67 -11.62
N THR A 94 -4.25 32.66 -12.23
CA THR A 94 -5.14 33.81 -12.38
C THR A 94 -6.48 33.47 -11.76
N GLY A 95 -7.04 34.39 -10.97
CA GLY A 95 -8.22 34.13 -10.16
C GLY A 95 -7.85 33.79 -8.72
N SER A 96 -8.71 33.03 -8.04
CA SER A 96 -8.50 32.62 -6.65
C SER A 96 -8.33 31.11 -6.55
N TRP A 97 -7.16 30.71 -6.05
CA TRP A 97 -6.74 29.32 -5.91
C TRP A 97 -6.28 29.08 -4.47
N ARG A 98 -6.70 27.97 -3.89
CA ARG A 98 -6.24 27.48 -2.59
C ARG A 98 -5.37 26.26 -2.79
N HIS A 99 -4.18 26.30 -2.19
CA HIS A 99 -3.26 25.17 -2.12
C HIS A 99 -3.58 24.33 -0.88
N GLY A 100 -3.79 23.03 -1.09
CA GLY A 100 -4.11 22.04 -0.06
C GLY A 100 -3.30 20.76 -0.26
N TRP A 101 -3.61 19.73 0.53
CA TRP A 101 -2.94 18.43 0.40
C TRP A 101 -3.44 17.64 -0.83
N GLU A 102 -4.65 17.97 -1.30
CA GLU A 102 -5.29 17.42 -2.49
C GLU A 102 -4.74 17.99 -3.82
N GLY A 103 -3.97 19.08 -3.74
CA GLY A 103 -3.50 19.88 -4.87
C GLY A 103 -3.97 21.33 -4.76
N VAL A 104 -4.30 21.95 -5.90
CA VAL A 104 -4.76 23.34 -5.97
C VAL A 104 -6.21 23.38 -6.42
N SER A 105 -7.07 23.96 -5.59
CA SER A 105 -8.51 24.05 -5.83
C SER A 105 -8.94 25.49 -6.08
N THR A 106 -9.85 25.72 -7.02
CA THR A 106 -10.48 27.03 -7.21
C THR A 106 -11.29 27.45 -5.99
N GLU A 107 -11.30 28.76 -5.69
CA GLU A 107 -12.16 29.38 -4.68
C GLU A 107 -12.95 30.56 -5.27
N GLY A 108 -14.24 30.67 -4.91
CA GLY A 108 -15.09 31.76 -5.37
C GLY A 108 -15.45 31.69 -6.86
N GLU A 109 -16.21 32.69 -7.33
CA GLU A 109 -16.75 32.72 -8.70
C GLU A 109 -15.63 32.94 -9.74
N GLY A 110 -15.66 32.12 -10.80
CA GLY A 110 -14.68 32.11 -11.89
C GLY A 110 -14.90 33.17 -12.99
N PRO A 111 -14.17 33.06 -14.13
CA PRO A 111 -13.26 31.97 -14.47
C PRO A 111 -11.90 32.09 -13.76
N HIS A 112 -11.31 30.93 -13.46
CA HIS A 112 -9.96 30.82 -12.92
C HIS A 112 -9.07 30.11 -13.94
N GLU A 113 -7.83 30.55 -14.07
CA GLU A 113 -6.85 29.93 -14.97
C GLU A 113 -5.61 29.50 -14.20
N LEU A 114 -5.10 28.32 -14.54
CA LEU A 114 -3.83 27.80 -14.09
C LEU A 114 -3.02 27.45 -15.33
N VAL A 115 -1.88 28.10 -15.49
CA VAL A 115 -0.98 27.93 -16.63
C VAL A 115 0.29 27.27 -16.13
N VAL A 116 0.74 26.22 -16.82
CA VAL A 116 1.95 25.47 -16.51
C VAL A 116 2.85 25.43 -17.72
N GLU A 117 4.09 25.88 -17.56
CA GLU A 117 5.15 25.69 -18.54
C GLU A 117 5.79 24.30 -18.34
N PHE A 118 5.91 23.53 -19.42
CA PHE A 118 6.53 22.21 -19.39
C PHE A 118 7.38 21.95 -20.63
N SER A 119 8.23 20.92 -20.60
CA SER A 119 8.97 20.49 -21.78
C SER A 119 8.92 18.97 -21.96
N GLY A 120 8.56 18.53 -23.15
CA GLY A 120 8.48 17.13 -23.51
C GLY A 120 7.61 16.87 -24.74
N VAL A 121 7.22 15.63 -24.93
CA VAL A 121 6.38 15.13 -26.03
C VAL A 121 4.89 15.04 -25.64
N GLY A 122 4.55 15.50 -24.44
CA GLY A 122 3.19 15.51 -23.91
C GLY A 122 3.15 15.93 -22.45
N VAL A 123 1.93 15.99 -21.90
CA VAL A 123 1.68 16.27 -20.49
C VAL A 123 0.51 15.42 -20.00
N SER A 124 0.62 14.86 -18.80
CA SER A 124 -0.50 14.28 -18.07
C SER A 124 -0.96 15.26 -17.00
N ILE A 125 -2.26 15.39 -16.78
CA ILE A 125 -2.81 16.22 -15.70
C ILE A 125 -3.86 15.44 -14.93
N SER A 126 -3.82 15.53 -13.60
CA SER A 126 -4.75 14.86 -12.70
C SER A 126 -5.63 15.87 -11.96
N PHE A 127 -6.89 15.51 -11.79
CA PHE A 127 -7.90 16.27 -11.07
C PHE A 127 -8.48 15.43 -9.94
N TYR A 128 -8.69 16.05 -8.78
CA TYR A 128 -9.46 15.44 -7.71
C TYR A 128 -10.94 15.74 -7.97
N ALA A 129 -11.66 14.76 -8.50
CA ALA A 129 -13.02 14.91 -8.98
C ALA A 129 -14.02 14.41 -7.94
N HIS A 130 -14.98 15.25 -7.56
CA HIS A 130 -16.03 14.91 -6.60
C HIS A 130 -17.33 15.63 -6.94
N ASP A 131 -18.30 15.56 -6.04
CA ASP A 131 -19.67 15.97 -6.31
C ASP A 131 -19.81 17.48 -6.47
N TRP A 132 -18.87 18.31 -6.01
CA TRP A 132 -18.93 19.78 -6.17
C TRP A 132 -18.07 20.31 -7.33
N CYS A 133 -17.51 19.41 -8.13
CA CYS A 133 -16.64 19.82 -9.22
C CYS A 133 -17.40 20.24 -10.48
N GLY A 134 -16.88 21.27 -11.15
CA GLY A 134 -17.40 21.84 -12.39
C GLY A 134 -16.74 21.31 -13.66
N ILE A 135 -16.61 22.19 -14.64
CA ILE A 135 -16.01 21.90 -15.96
C ILE A 135 -14.65 22.60 -16.09
N ALA A 136 -13.65 21.86 -16.58
CA ALA A 136 -12.32 22.37 -16.91
C ALA A 136 -12.06 22.28 -18.41
N GLU A 137 -11.61 23.37 -19.03
CA GLU A 137 -11.09 23.39 -20.39
C GLU A 137 -9.55 23.31 -20.36
N LEU A 138 -8.98 22.44 -21.18
CA LEU A 138 -7.53 22.22 -21.28
C LEU A 138 -7.04 22.71 -22.64
N TYR A 139 -6.07 23.62 -22.59
CA TYR A 139 -5.42 24.17 -23.75
C TYR A 139 -3.95 23.78 -23.78
N VAL A 140 -3.42 23.41 -24.93
CA VAL A 140 -1.98 23.25 -25.16
C VAL A 140 -1.55 24.26 -26.22
N ASP A 141 -0.55 25.07 -25.91
CA ASP A 141 -0.04 26.13 -26.79
C ASP A 141 -1.15 27.04 -27.36
N ASN A 142 -2.12 27.38 -26.51
CA ASN A 142 -3.32 28.17 -26.81
C ASN A 142 -4.40 27.50 -27.68
N GLU A 143 -4.24 26.23 -28.05
CA GLU A 143 -5.27 25.44 -28.72
C GLU A 143 -6.10 24.66 -27.70
N LEU A 144 -7.44 24.76 -27.77
CA LEU A 144 -8.33 23.96 -26.92
C LEU A 144 -8.23 22.50 -27.36
N VAL A 145 -7.63 21.65 -26.52
CA VAL A 145 -7.44 20.23 -26.83
C VAL A 145 -8.48 19.36 -26.17
N ARG A 146 -9.06 19.79 -25.04
CA ARG A 146 -10.00 18.97 -24.27
C ARG A 146 -10.92 19.79 -23.36
N THR A 147 -12.12 19.27 -23.10
CA THR A 147 -13.06 19.79 -22.10
C THR A 147 -13.46 18.63 -21.20
N GLU A 148 -13.26 18.77 -19.89
CA GLU A 148 -13.50 17.75 -18.88
C GLU A 148 -14.59 18.16 -17.92
N THR A 149 -15.57 17.28 -17.73
CA THR A 149 -16.57 17.41 -16.65
C THR A 149 -16.07 16.64 -15.44
N LEU A 150 -15.77 17.34 -14.36
CA LEU A 150 -15.14 16.78 -13.16
C LEU A 150 -16.14 16.40 -12.07
N PHE A 151 -17.43 16.63 -12.28
CA PHE A 151 -18.47 16.14 -11.37
C PHE A 151 -18.42 14.60 -11.23
N ARG A 152 -18.30 14.10 -10.00
CA ARG A 152 -18.39 12.68 -9.68
C ARG A 152 -19.18 12.43 -8.41
N VAL A 153 -20.06 11.43 -8.41
CA VAL A 153 -20.84 11.06 -7.22
C VAL A 153 -19.94 10.46 -6.14
N GLU A 154 -18.99 9.63 -6.55
CA GLU A 154 -17.93 9.10 -5.70
C GLU A 154 -16.64 9.81 -6.06
N THR A 155 -15.87 10.20 -5.05
CA THR A 155 -14.62 10.89 -5.26
C THR A 155 -13.60 9.99 -5.98
N GLU A 156 -13.01 10.50 -7.05
CA GLU A 156 -11.95 9.80 -7.78
C GLU A 156 -10.89 10.78 -8.32
N LEU A 157 -9.73 10.25 -8.67
CA LEU A 157 -8.70 11.00 -9.38
C LEU A 157 -8.92 10.84 -10.89
N VAL A 158 -9.25 11.94 -11.58
CA VAL A 158 -9.42 11.96 -13.04
C VAL A 158 -8.11 12.37 -13.67
N LEU A 159 -7.53 11.51 -14.51
CA LEU A 159 -6.28 11.78 -15.22
C LEU A 159 -6.55 12.02 -16.71
N VAL A 160 -5.84 12.98 -17.29
CA VAL A 160 -5.94 13.36 -18.70
C VAL A 160 -4.55 13.42 -19.32
N ASP A 161 -4.29 12.51 -20.25
CA ASP A 161 -3.05 12.48 -21.04
C ASP A 161 -3.23 13.29 -22.34
N LEU A 162 -2.38 14.30 -22.53
CA LEU A 162 -2.30 15.15 -23.72
C LEU A 162 -0.97 14.85 -24.42
N VAL A 163 -1.04 14.05 -25.48
CA VAL A 163 0.12 13.34 -26.05
C VAL A 163 0.33 13.66 -27.53
N GLY A 164 1.48 13.28 -28.08
CA GLY A 164 1.79 13.48 -29.49
C GLY A 164 2.26 14.89 -29.83
N LEU A 165 2.72 15.63 -28.81
CA LEU A 165 3.37 16.92 -29.01
C LEU A 165 4.77 16.72 -29.59
N ARG A 166 5.30 17.77 -30.21
CA ARG A 166 6.70 17.77 -30.64
C ARG A 166 7.58 17.88 -29.42
N ASP A 167 8.72 17.20 -29.40
CA ASP A 167 9.67 17.39 -28.30
C ASP A 167 10.13 18.85 -28.24
N GLY A 168 9.92 19.51 -27.10
CA GLY A 168 10.15 20.94 -26.95
C GLY A 168 9.45 21.55 -25.74
N ALA A 169 9.46 22.88 -25.66
CA ALA A 169 8.76 23.65 -24.64
C ALA A 169 7.30 23.88 -25.04
N HIS A 170 6.39 23.76 -24.08
CA HIS A 170 4.95 23.85 -24.25
C HIS A 170 4.30 24.54 -23.05
N GLN A 171 3.08 25.03 -23.29
CA GLN A 171 2.24 25.59 -22.24
C GLN A 171 0.93 24.81 -22.12
N LEU A 172 0.64 24.29 -20.92
CA LEU A 172 -0.67 23.75 -20.55
C LEU A 172 -1.45 24.82 -19.81
N ARG A 173 -2.62 25.22 -20.32
CA ARG A 173 -3.55 26.11 -19.62
C ARG A 173 -4.83 25.36 -19.24
N VAL A 174 -5.09 25.30 -17.94
CA VAL A 174 -6.33 24.80 -17.35
C VAL A 174 -7.23 25.99 -17.06
N ARG A 175 -8.40 26.04 -17.68
CA ARG A 175 -9.42 27.06 -17.44
C ARG A 175 -10.62 26.43 -16.73
N ALA A 176 -10.81 26.78 -15.46
CA ALA A 176 -12.05 26.47 -14.75
C ALA A 176 -13.15 27.40 -15.28
N THR A 177 -14.17 26.85 -15.92
CA THR A 177 -15.15 27.65 -16.68
C THR A 177 -16.10 28.44 -15.79
N GLY A 178 -16.25 28.04 -14.52
CA GLY A 178 -17.32 28.52 -13.63
C GLY A 178 -18.69 27.91 -13.95
N GLU A 179 -18.75 26.95 -14.88
CA GLU A 179 -19.98 26.24 -15.21
C GLU A 179 -20.15 25.01 -14.31
N SER A 180 -21.38 24.82 -13.82
CA SER A 180 -21.80 23.67 -13.03
C SER A 180 -22.64 22.70 -13.85
N ASN A 181 -22.76 21.45 -13.38
CA ASN A 181 -23.65 20.46 -13.97
C ASN A 181 -25.10 20.72 -13.48
N PRO A 182 -26.13 20.53 -14.33
CA PRO A 182 -27.54 20.58 -13.92
C PRO A 182 -27.93 19.84 -12.63
N HIS A 183 -27.14 18.85 -12.18
CA HIS A 183 -27.40 18.03 -10.99
C HIS A 183 -26.68 18.49 -9.71
N ASN A 184 -25.67 19.37 -9.79
CA ASN A 184 -24.99 19.94 -8.61
C ASN A 184 -24.43 21.34 -8.96
N PRO A 185 -24.78 22.41 -8.20
CA PRO A 185 -24.37 23.78 -8.52
C PRO A 185 -22.89 24.10 -8.27
N GLY A 186 -22.07 23.16 -7.79
CA GLY A 186 -20.63 23.38 -7.63
C GLY A 186 -19.90 23.55 -8.97
N ASP A 187 -18.90 24.44 -9.00
CA ASP A 187 -18.07 24.75 -10.16
C ASP A 187 -16.57 24.52 -9.89
N GLN A 188 -16.25 23.84 -8.77
CA GLN A 188 -14.87 23.71 -8.30
C GLN A 188 -14.02 22.90 -9.28
N VAL A 189 -12.78 23.34 -9.49
CA VAL A 189 -11.77 22.53 -10.18
C VAL A 189 -10.61 22.34 -9.21
N VAL A 190 -10.27 21.08 -8.96
CA VAL A 190 -9.13 20.70 -8.11
C VAL A 190 -8.09 20.05 -8.99
N VAL A 191 -7.01 20.77 -9.30
CA VAL A 191 -5.87 20.21 -10.02
C VAL A 191 -4.94 19.58 -9.00
N SER A 192 -4.78 18.27 -9.07
CA SER A 192 -3.94 17.54 -8.11
C SER A 192 -2.45 17.63 -8.48
N ARG A 193 -2.12 17.34 -9.75
CA ARG A 193 -0.75 17.24 -10.24
C ARG A 193 -0.69 17.26 -11.77
N PHE A 194 0.46 17.63 -12.34
CA PHE A 194 0.79 17.36 -13.74
C PHE A 194 2.09 16.56 -13.86
N ASP A 195 2.26 15.87 -15.00
CA ASP A 195 3.47 15.13 -15.35
C ASP A 195 3.94 15.52 -16.74
N GLU A 196 5.22 15.83 -16.87
CA GLU A 196 5.83 16.05 -18.19
C GLU A 196 6.12 14.70 -18.82
N LEU A 197 5.62 14.44 -20.03
CA LEU A 197 5.93 13.23 -20.77
C LEU A 197 7.18 13.49 -21.59
N ARG A 198 8.29 12.86 -21.22
CA ARG A 198 9.58 13.01 -21.91
C ARG A 198 9.90 11.80 -22.78
N VAL A 199 10.72 12.03 -23.78
CA VAL A 199 11.35 10.95 -24.54
C VAL A 199 12.12 10.06 -23.55
N PRO A 200 12.04 8.72 -23.64
CA PRO A 200 12.63 7.84 -22.62
C PRO A 200 14.10 8.13 -22.31
N SER A 201 14.91 8.52 -23.30
CA SER A 201 16.34 8.84 -23.15
C SER A 201 16.63 10.06 -22.28
N ASP A 202 15.65 10.93 -22.05
CA ASP A 202 15.81 12.17 -21.28
C ASP A 202 15.00 12.12 -19.97
N ALA A 203 14.45 10.95 -19.63
CA ALA A 203 13.69 10.74 -18.41
C ALA A 203 14.63 10.74 -17.19
N PRO A 204 14.36 11.54 -16.15
CA PRO A 204 15.20 11.61 -14.97
C PRO A 204 15.29 10.25 -14.30
N LEU A 205 16.51 9.87 -13.87
CA LEU A 205 16.69 8.62 -13.14
C LEU A 205 16.11 8.75 -11.73
N PRO A 206 15.49 7.67 -11.19
CA PRO A 206 14.99 7.68 -9.83
C PRO A 206 16.13 7.81 -8.81
N SER A 207 15.88 8.51 -7.70
CA SER A 207 16.84 8.62 -6.59
C SER A 207 16.76 7.41 -5.65
N LEU A 208 17.85 7.01 -4.99
CA LEU A 208 17.79 6.11 -3.83
C LEU A 208 17.98 6.85 -2.51
N GLU A 209 17.82 8.16 -2.50
CA GLU A 209 17.87 8.93 -1.25
C GLU A 209 16.74 8.49 -0.31
N ALA A 210 17.06 8.39 0.97
CA ALA A 210 16.07 8.11 2.00
C ALA A 210 15.16 9.34 2.15
N VAL A 211 13.86 9.14 1.94
CA VAL A 211 12.84 10.18 2.06
C VAL A 211 11.67 9.56 2.81
N ASN A 212 11.11 10.25 3.80
CA ASN A 212 9.96 9.73 4.54
C ASN A 212 8.95 10.84 4.78
N ARG A 213 7.76 10.70 4.15
CA ARG A 213 6.62 11.60 4.32
C ARG A 213 5.45 10.91 5.05
N GLY A 214 5.71 9.77 5.68
CA GLY A 214 4.73 8.99 6.44
C GLY A 214 5.32 8.53 7.77
N ASN A 215 4.99 7.30 8.15
CA ASN A 215 5.46 6.74 9.41
C ASN A 215 6.97 6.47 9.37
N GLY A 216 7.67 6.67 10.50
CA GLY A 216 9.07 6.29 10.65
C GLY A 216 9.31 4.79 10.40
N PHE A 217 10.49 4.43 9.89
CA PHE A 217 10.90 3.02 9.84
C PHE A 217 11.24 2.53 11.26
N PRO A 218 10.77 1.34 11.67
CA PRO A 218 10.98 0.87 13.03
C PRO A 218 12.45 0.40 13.17
N PRO A 219 13.15 0.72 14.27
CA PRO A 219 14.55 0.32 14.47
C PRO A 219 14.82 -1.18 14.24
N PRO A 220 13.93 -2.11 14.68
CA PRO A 220 14.11 -3.54 14.40
C PRO A 220 14.18 -3.89 12.90
N PHE A 221 13.62 -3.07 12.01
CA PHE A 221 13.72 -3.29 10.58
C PHE A 221 15.11 -2.93 10.03
N ALA A 222 15.76 -1.89 10.57
CA ALA A 222 17.15 -1.59 10.21
C ALA A 222 18.09 -2.73 10.65
N ASP A 223 17.92 -3.23 11.88
CA ASP A 223 18.68 -4.39 12.39
C ASP A 223 18.46 -5.64 11.52
N LEU A 224 17.24 -5.85 11.03
CA LEU A 224 16.93 -6.92 10.08
C LEU A 224 17.70 -6.74 8.77
N MET A 225 17.71 -5.53 8.20
CA MET A 225 18.42 -5.25 6.96
C MET A 225 19.95 -5.44 7.08
N ASP A 226 20.52 -5.17 8.25
CA ASP A 226 21.94 -5.42 8.55
C ASP A 226 22.27 -6.91 8.62
N ALA A 227 21.31 -7.76 9.00
CA ALA A 227 21.48 -9.21 9.04
C ALA A 227 21.32 -9.90 7.68
N LEU A 228 20.80 -9.18 6.66
CA LEU A 228 20.56 -9.73 5.33
C LEU A 228 21.77 -9.57 4.39
N GLY A 229 21.88 -10.49 3.42
CA GLY A 229 22.91 -10.44 2.39
C GLY A 229 22.75 -9.27 1.41
N PRO A 230 23.77 -8.97 0.59
CA PRO A 230 23.76 -7.87 -0.38
C PRO A 230 22.74 -8.06 -1.52
N ASP A 231 22.36 -9.31 -1.80
CA ASP A 231 21.38 -9.68 -2.83
C ASP A 231 19.97 -9.89 -2.29
N ALA A 232 19.74 -9.58 -1.01
CA ALA A 232 18.43 -9.73 -0.40
C ALA A 232 17.39 -8.83 -1.08
N VAL A 233 16.13 -9.27 -1.00
CA VAL A 233 14.96 -8.53 -1.45
C VAL A 233 14.03 -8.36 -0.25
N ALA A 234 13.90 -7.12 0.20
CA ALA A 234 12.98 -6.73 1.25
C ALA A 234 11.87 -5.86 0.67
N VAL A 235 10.64 -6.03 1.16
CA VAL A 235 9.48 -5.23 0.73
C VAL A 235 8.88 -4.49 1.92
N ASP A 236 8.74 -3.18 1.79
CA ASP A 236 7.90 -2.36 2.64
C ASP A 236 6.49 -2.37 2.06
N CYS A 237 5.63 -3.24 2.58
CA CYS A 237 4.30 -3.55 2.07
C CYS A 237 3.25 -2.64 2.70
N GLY A 238 2.72 -1.71 1.90
CA GLY A 238 1.92 -0.57 2.33
C GLY A 238 2.79 0.52 2.93
N GLY A 239 3.93 0.81 2.31
CA GLY A 239 4.91 1.75 2.86
C GLY A 239 4.46 3.21 2.85
N GLY A 240 3.40 3.56 2.11
CA GLY A 240 3.01 4.95 1.92
C GLY A 240 4.03 5.73 1.08
N ASP A 241 4.11 7.04 1.29
CA ASP A 241 5.03 7.91 0.55
C ASP A 241 6.40 8.01 1.21
N ARG A 242 7.16 6.91 1.18
CA ARG A 242 8.53 6.85 1.75
C ARG A 242 9.48 5.94 0.97
N ARG A 243 10.77 6.10 1.24
CA ARG A 243 11.89 5.35 0.68
C ARG A 243 12.95 5.15 1.78
N PHE A 244 13.34 3.90 1.98
CA PHE A 244 14.28 3.52 3.04
C PHE A 244 15.73 3.97 2.75
N GLY A 245 16.10 4.03 1.48
CA GLY A 245 17.44 4.42 1.02
C GLY A 245 18.44 3.27 0.85
N ASP A 246 18.04 2.04 1.15
CA ASP A 246 18.79 0.83 0.80
C ASP A 246 18.28 0.27 -0.53
N SER A 247 19.20 -0.05 -1.45
CA SER A 247 18.90 -0.65 -2.75
C SER A 247 18.14 -1.97 -2.70
N ARG A 248 18.17 -2.67 -1.55
CA ARG A 248 17.52 -3.97 -1.31
C ARG A 248 16.06 -3.85 -0.88
N VAL A 249 15.61 -2.65 -0.49
CA VAL A 249 14.26 -2.39 0.00
C VAL A 249 13.42 -1.79 -1.13
N TYR A 250 12.26 -2.38 -1.37
CA TYR A 250 11.28 -1.92 -2.35
C TYR A 250 9.99 -1.53 -1.64
N ASN A 251 9.49 -0.34 -1.91
CA ASN A 251 8.21 0.11 -1.36
C ASN A 251 7.08 -0.36 -2.30
N LEU A 252 6.13 -1.12 -1.74
CA LEU A 252 4.89 -1.52 -2.39
C LEU A 252 3.73 -0.78 -1.76
N GLU A 253 2.86 -0.22 -2.58
CA GLU A 253 1.71 0.55 -2.11
C GLU A 253 0.47 0.29 -2.99
N TYR A 254 -0.74 0.45 -2.46
CA TYR A 254 -1.95 0.45 -3.28
C TYR A 254 -2.36 1.86 -3.73
N LEU A 255 -2.22 2.85 -2.85
CA LEU A 255 -2.50 4.26 -3.14
C LEU A 255 -1.45 4.89 -4.09
N HIS A 256 -1.84 5.94 -4.80
CA HIS A 256 -0.94 6.60 -5.75
C HIS A 256 -0.07 7.64 -5.05
N PHE A 257 1.00 7.19 -4.38
CA PHE A 257 2.04 8.07 -3.83
C PHE A 257 3.22 8.27 -4.79
N GLU A 258 4.13 9.19 -4.48
CA GLU A 258 5.24 9.56 -5.37
C GLU A 258 6.40 8.56 -5.30
N LEU A 259 6.71 8.06 -4.11
CA LEU A 259 7.92 7.28 -3.83
C LEU A 259 7.85 5.75 -4.01
N PRO A 260 6.68 5.07 -3.99
CA PRO A 260 6.61 3.62 -4.17
C PRO A 260 7.27 3.13 -5.46
N ASP A 261 7.89 1.95 -5.39
CA ASP A 261 8.47 1.27 -6.56
C ASP A 261 7.41 0.43 -7.29
N ILE A 262 6.41 -0.04 -6.54
CA ILE A 262 5.40 -0.97 -7.01
C ILE A 262 4.02 -0.54 -6.51
N TYR A 263 3.04 -0.53 -7.41
CA TYR A 263 1.65 -0.33 -7.07
C TYR A 263 0.86 -1.65 -7.18
N ALA A 264 0.36 -2.19 -6.08
CA ALA A 264 -0.34 -3.47 -6.07
C ALA A 264 -1.28 -3.69 -4.88
N ASP A 265 -2.16 -4.67 -5.01
CA ASP A 265 -3.11 -5.11 -3.99
C ASP A 265 -2.41 -6.04 -2.96
N GLY A 266 -2.44 -5.66 -1.69
CA GLY A 266 -1.85 -6.43 -0.59
C GLY A 266 -2.52 -7.80 -0.36
N LEU A 267 -3.73 -8.02 -0.88
CA LEU A 267 -4.43 -9.30 -0.84
C LEU A 267 -4.03 -10.25 -1.98
N ARG A 268 -3.22 -9.77 -2.95
CA ARG A 268 -2.71 -10.51 -4.12
C ARG A 268 -1.35 -9.96 -4.55
N LEU A 269 -0.32 -10.26 -3.78
CA LEU A 269 1.01 -9.69 -3.98
C LEU A 269 1.63 -10.19 -5.29
N PRO A 270 2.18 -9.31 -6.15
CA PRO A 270 2.69 -9.66 -7.48
C PRO A 270 4.11 -10.24 -7.43
N PHE A 271 4.44 -11.00 -6.38
CA PHE A 271 5.73 -11.67 -6.23
C PHE A 271 5.61 -13.18 -6.37
N ARG A 272 6.69 -13.80 -6.83
CA ARG A 272 6.83 -15.26 -6.85
C ARG A 272 6.80 -15.80 -5.42
N THR A 273 6.28 -17.01 -5.30
CA THR A 273 6.31 -17.73 -4.03
C THR A 273 7.76 -17.97 -3.59
N GLY A 274 8.08 -17.68 -2.33
CA GLY A 274 9.38 -18.03 -1.76
C GLY A 274 10.56 -17.23 -2.30
N THR A 275 10.39 -15.95 -2.65
CA THR A 275 11.48 -15.13 -3.22
C THR A 275 11.92 -13.95 -2.36
N LEU A 276 11.09 -13.46 -1.44
CA LEU A 276 11.44 -12.32 -0.58
C LEU A 276 12.18 -12.78 0.67
N ASP A 277 13.19 -12.02 1.10
CA ASP A 277 13.95 -12.30 2.33
C ASP A 277 13.27 -11.67 3.56
N ALA A 278 12.65 -10.51 3.38
CA ALA A 278 11.96 -9.80 4.44
C ALA A 278 10.73 -9.02 3.93
N VAL A 279 9.74 -8.86 4.81
CA VAL A 279 8.60 -7.95 4.62
C VAL A 279 8.43 -7.10 5.86
N LEU A 280 8.30 -5.79 5.66
CA LEU A 280 7.77 -4.83 6.62
C LEU A 280 6.32 -4.54 6.26
N SER A 281 5.41 -4.54 7.22
CA SER A 281 4.04 -4.04 7.02
C SER A 281 3.62 -3.24 8.25
N GLN A 282 3.39 -1.94 8.10
CA GLN A 282 3.22 -1.04 9.23
C GLN A 282 2.02 -0.12 9.02
N ALA A 283 1.02 -0.26 9.89
CA ALA A 283 -0.25 0.47 9.80
C ALA A 283 -0.96 0.24 8.45
N VAL A 284 -1.16 -1.03 8.10
CA VAL A 284 -1.73 -1.48 6.81
C VAL A 284 -2.89 -2.44 7.02
N LEU A 285 -2.74 -3.43 7.90
CA LEU A 285 -3.71 -4.52 8.03
C LEU A 285 -5.05 -4.07 8.62
N GLU A 286 -5.09 -2.98 9.37
CA GLU A 286 -6.32 -2.30 9.78
C GLU A 286 -7.11 -1.74 8.59
N HIS A 287 -6.44 -1.52 7.45
CA HIS A 287 -6.99 -0.94 6.23
C HIS A 287 -7.30 -1.96 5.13
N VAL A 288 -7.09 -3.26 5.39
CA VAL A 288 -7.50 -4.33 4.47
C VAL A 288 -8.74 -5.04 4.99
N PRO A 289 -9.72 -5.38 4.13
CA PRO A 289 -10.96 -6.02 4.56
C PRO A 289 -10.77 -7.47 5.01
N ASP A 290 -9.72 -8.15 4.55
CA ASP A 290 -9.35 -9.51 4.97
C ASP A 290 -7.86 -9.55 5.41
N PRO A 291 -7.57 -9.26 6.69
CA PRO A 291 -6.19 -9.23 7.18
C PRO A 291 -5.53 -10.61 7.22
N GLN A 292 -6.32 -11.69 7.29
CA GLN A 292 -5.76 -13.04 7.24
C GLN A 292 -5.24 -13.35 5.85
N GLN A 293 -6.01 -13.03 4.79
CA GLN A 293 -5.56 -13.22 3.41
C GLN A 293 -4.29 -12.43 3.12
N ALA A 294 -4.18 -11.18 3.58
CA ALA A 294 -2.96 -10.37 3.43
C ALA A 294 -1.74 -11.05 4.08
N ILE A 295 -1.90 -11.58 5.30
CA ILE A 295 -0.84 -12.32 6.00
C ILE A 295 -0.45 -13.59 5.25
N ASP A 296 -1.43 -14.32 4.71
CA ASP A 296 -1.19 -15.55 3.96
C ASP A 296 -0.42 -15.25 2.66
N GLU A 297 -0.73 -14.14 1.99
CA GLU A 297 0.03 -13.66 0.82
C GLU A 297 1.45 -13.24 1.18
N ILE A 298 1.65 -12.49 2.26
CA ILE A 298 2.98 -12.16 2.77
C ILE A 298 3.78 -13.44 3.06
N ARG A 299 3.15 -14.42 3.71
CA ARG A 299 3.76 -15.73 3.97
C ARG A 299 4.15 -16.46 2.67
N ARG A 300 3.29 -16.41 1.65
CA ARG A 300 3.52 -17.06 0.35
C ARG A 300 4.78 -16.51 -0.33
N VAL A 301 4.97 -15.19 -0.31
CA VAL A 301 6.05 -14.53 -1.05
C VAL A 301 7.40 -14.59 -0.33
N LEU A 302 7.43 -14.67 1.00
CA LEU A 302 8.66 -14.86 1.78
C LEU A 302 9.31 -16.21 1.50
N LYS A 303 10.64 -16.29 1.42
CA LYS A 303 11.44 -17.53 1.45
C LYS A 303 11.20 -18.31 2.75
N PRO A 304 11.45 -19.63 2.78
CA PRO A 304 11.62 -20.34 4.05
C PRO A 304 12.60 -19.57 4.96
N ASP A 305 12.28 -19.46 6.24
CA ASP A 305 13.01 -18.64 7.23
C ASP A 305 12.99 -17.11 6.99
N GLY A 306 12.29 -16.64 5.96
CA GLY A 306 12.08 -15.22 5.68
C GLY A 306 11.33 -14.53 6.82
N VAL A 307 11.63 -13.25 7.05
CA VAL A 307 11.18 -12.51 8.24
C VAL A 307 10.07 -11.53 7.91
N LEU A 308 9.03 -11.52 8.75
CA LEU A 308 8.00 -10.49 8.77
C LEU A 308 8.21 -9.62 10.02
N TYR A 309 8.30 -8.30 9.84
CA TYR A 309 8.00 -7.33 10.89
C TYR A 309 6.66 -6.67 10.57
N ILE A 310 5.73 -6.70 11.53
CA ILE A 310 4.39 -6.17 11.34
C ILE A 310 3.94 -5.30 12.50
N GLU A 311 3.25 -4.21 12.20
CA GLU A 311 2.59 -3.33 13.17
C GLU A 311 1.17 -2.99 12.69
N ILE A 312 0.20 -2.98 13.61
CA ILE A 312 -1.23 -2.71 13.35
C ILE A 312 -1.84 -1.85 14.47
N ALA A 313 -2.79 -0.98 14.11
CA ALA A 313 -3.59 -0.17 15.04
C ALA A 313 -4.25 -0.99 16.16
N PHE A 314 -4.25 -0.45 17.39
CA PHE A 314 -4.98 -0.98 18.54
C PHE A 314 -5.90 0.06 19.21
N MET A 315 -5.38 1.08 19.91
CA MET A 315 -6.18 2.13 20.55
C MET A 315 -6.22 3.45 19.77
N GLN A 316 -5.91 3.41 18.48
CA GLN A 316 -5.94 4.58 17.61
C GLN A 316 -7.38 5.02 17.28
N PRO A 317 -7.60 6.32 17.06
CA PRO A 317 -8.89 6.83 16.57
C PRO A 317 -9.17 6.32 15.16
N LEU A 318 -10.45 6.34 14.77
CA LEU A 318 -10.86 6.07 13.39
C LEU A 318 -10.16 7.05 12.43
N HIS A 319 -9.52 6.49 11.39
CA HIS A 319 -8.74 7.23 10.39
C HIS A 319 -8.80 6.53 9.04
N ALA A 320 -8.27 7.13 7.97
CA ALA A 320 -8.28 6.56 6.60
C ALA A 320 -9.67 6.05 6.12
N VAL A 321 -10.74 6.73 6.55
CA VAL A 321 -12.13 6.35 6.28
C VAL A 321 -12.43 6.45 4.77
N PRO A 322 -13.19 5.50 4.18
CA PRO A 322 -13.89 4.38 4.81
C PRO A 322 -13.06 3.12 5.06
N SER A 323 -11.78 3.13 4.71
CA SER A 323 -10.89 1.97 4.71
C SER A 323 -10.17 1.77 6.04
N HIS A 324 -10.89 1.77 7.16
CA HIS A 324 -10.33 1.37 8.47
C HIS A 324 -11.33 0.43 9.14
N TYR A 325 -10.97 -0.85 9.14
CA TYR A 325 -11.83 -1.96 9.48
C TYR A 325 -11.56 -2.52 10.88
N PHE A 326 -10.29 -2.51 11.33
CA PHE A 326 -9.89 -3.23 12.54
C PHE A 326 -8.98 -2.42 13.45
N ASN A 327 -9.33 -2.39 14.74
CA ASN A 327 -8.40 -2.14 15.83
C ASN A 327 -8.06 -3.48 16.49
N VAL A 328 -6.81 -3.91 16.38
CA VAL A 328 -6.37 -5.27 16.73
C VAL A 328 -5.56 -5.26 18.02
N THR A 329 -6.00 -6.07 18.99
CA THR A 329 -5.22 -6.32 20.22
C THR A 329 -3.99 -7.18 19.93
N ILE A 330 -3.02 -7.21 20.85
CA ILE A 330 -1.83 -8.07 20.70
C ILE A 330 -2.18 -9.55 20.51
N TYR A 331 -3.20 -10.05 21.20
CA TYR A 331 -3.69 -11.42 21.03
C TYR A 331 -4.37 -11.65 19.67
N GLY A 332 -4.97 -10.61 19.11
CA GLY A 332 -5.52 -10.65 17.76
C GLY A 332 -4.41 -10.78 16.72
N LEU A 333 -3.32 -10.01 16.89
CA LEU A 333 -2.15 -10.11 16.03
C LEU A 333 -1.47 -11.48 16.14
N GLU A 334 -1.26 -11.98 17.37
CA GLU A 334 -0.72 -13.33 17.61
C GLU A 334 -1.61 -14.42 16.99
N TYR A 335 -2.93 -14.26 17.03
CA TYR A 335 -3.88 -15.19 16.40
C TYR A 335 -3.82 -15.16 14.88
N LEU A 336 -3.68 -13.98 14.27
CA LEU A 336 -3.47 -13.84 12.84
C LEU A 336 -2.16 -14.51 12.39
N LEU A 337 -1.14 -14.50 13.25
CA LEU A 337 0.15 -15.15 13.05
C LEU A 337 0.24 -16.58 13.61
N ARG A 338 -0.88 -17.24 13.96
CA ARG A 338 -0.91 -18.57 14.60
C ARG A 338 -0.16 -19.68 13.86
N ASP A 339 -0.02 -19.55 12.54
CA ASP A 339 0.66 -20.54 11.70
C ASP A 339 2.14 -20.20 11.49
N TRP A 340 2.62 -19.07 12.03
CA TRP A 340 3.99 -18.58 11.91
C TRP A 340 4.84 -18.98 13.11
N ASP A 341 6.16 -18.97 12.92
CA ASP A 341 7.10 -19.04 14.03
C ASP A 341 7.25 -17.63 14.62
N LEU A 342 6.36 -17.30 15.57
CA LEU A 342 6.38 -16.03 16.27
C LEU A 342 7.63 -15.93 17.15
N GLU A 343 8.50 -14.97 16.87
CA GLU A 343 9.73 -14.74 17.63
C GLU A 343 9.51 -13.77 18.78
N GLU A 344 8.77 -12.68 18.51
CA GLU A 344 8.52 -11.61 19.47
C GLU A 344 7.21 -10.88 19.12
N SER A 345 6.49 -10.42 20.13
CA SER A 345 5.33 -9.53 20.00
C SER A 345 5.35 -8.49 21.11
N GLY A 346 4.85 -7.30 20.81
CA GLY A 346 4.87 -6.19 21.74
C GLY A 346 3.88 -5.10 21.39
N THR A 347 3.98 -4.01 22.13
CA THR A 347 3.18 -2.82 21.91
C THR A 347 4.07 -1.64 21.57
N PHE A 348 3.51 -0.68 20.86
CA PHE A 348 4.17 0.57 20.50
C PHE A 348 3.25 1.75 20.79
N THR A 349 3.83 2.93 21.04
CA THR A 349 3.18 4.16 21.54
C THR A 349 2.64 4.09 22.97
N GLY A 350 2.70 5.24 23.66
CA GLY A 350 2.21 5.41 25.03
C GLY A 350 0.82 6.06 25.10
N LEU A 351 0.37 6.37 26.32
CA LEU A 351 -0.84 7.13 26.56
C LEU A 351 -0.72 8.54 25.99
N HIS A 352 0.45 9.17 26.10
CA HIS A 352 0.72 10.50 25.56
C HIS A 352 0.37 10.58 24.08
N ASP A 353 0.94 9.71 23.25
CA ASP A 353 0.74 9.72 21.79
C ASP A 353 -0.73 9.49 21.42
N THR A 354 -1.36 8.53 22.11
CA THR A 354 -2.77 8.17 21.86
C THR A 354 -3.69 9.35 22.18
N PHE A 355 -3.50 9.99 23.33
CA PHE A 355 -4.31 11.14 23.75
C PHE A 355 -4.01 12.41 22.96
N GLU A 356 -2.77 12.60 22.52
CA GLU A 356 -2.42 13.69 21.62
C GLU A 356 -3.21 13.56 20.31
N TRP A 357 -3.23 12.36 19.71
CA TRP A 357 -4.00 12.12 18.50
C TRP A 357 -5.51 12.30 18.72
N LEU A 358 -6.07 11.72 19.79
CA LEU A 358 -7.48 11.93 20.15
C LEU A 358 -7.80 13.43 20.32
N GLY A 359 -6.88 14.18 20.92
CA GLY A 359 -6.96 15.63 21.07
C GLY A 359 -7.07 16.35 19.73
N ARG A 360 -6.23 15.97 18.75
CA ARG A 360 -6.31 16.50 17.37
C ARG A 360 -7.66 16.20 16.71
N CYS A 361 -8.18 14.98 16.85
CA CYS A 361 -9.47 14.57 16.27
C CYS A 361 -10.66 15.41 16.78
N VAL A 362 -10.57 15.95 17.99
CA VAL A 362 -11.63 16.79 18.58
C VAL A 362 -11.27 18.27 18.63
N SER A 363 -10.19 18.69 17.98
CA SER A 363 -9.68 20.07 18.04
C SER A 363 -9.54 20.58 19.48
N ALA A 364 -8.98 19.73 20.36
CA ALA A 364 -8.90 20.01 21.80
C ALA A 364 -8.21 21.34 22.10
N GLU A 365 -7.12 21.67 21.39
CA GLU A 365 -6.40 22.93 21.55
C GLU A 365 -7.31 24.15 21.42
N GLN A 366 -8.18 24.17 20.41
CA GLN A 366 -9.12 25.27 20.19
C GLN A 366 -10.17 25.39 21.31
N LYS A 367 -10.47 24.26 21.98
CA LYS A 367 -11.52 24.18 23.01
C LYS A 367 -11.02 24.55 24.40
N ILE A 368 -9.80 24.15 24.76
CA ILE A 368 -9.26 24.35 26.12
C ILE A 368 -8.03 25.26 26.17
N GLY A 369 -7.51 25.66 25.01
CA GLY A 369 -6.29 26.46 24.88
C GLY A 369 -5.02 25.59 24.90
N PRO A 370 -3.93 26.06 24.25
CA PRO A 370 -2.68 25.31 24.11
C PRO A 370 -1.98 25.04 25.44
N GLU A 371 -2.04 25.97 26.40
CA GLU A 371 -1.41 25.79 27.72
C GLU A 371 -2.03 24.62 28.50
N ARG A 372 -3.37 24.52 28.53
CA ARG A 372 -4.06 23.46 29.26
C ARG A 372 -3.91 22.10 28.56
N LEU A 373 -3.90 22.08 27.24
CA LEU A 373 -3.63 20.86 26.48
C LEU A 373 -2.19 20.39 26.72
N GLY A 374 -1.21 21.29 26.66
CA GLY A 374 0.20 21.00 26.95
C GLY A 374 0.38 20.39 28.35
N GLN A 375 -0.18 21.02 29.39
CA GLN A 375 -0.12 20.48 30.76
C GLN A 375 -0.72 19.07 30.88
N ALA A 376 -1.83 18.80 30.19
CA ALA A 376 -2.44 17.46 30.20
C ALA A 376 -1.53 16.41 29.52
N LEU A 377 -0.92 16.76 28.39
CA LEU A 377 -0.01 15.89 27.65
C LEU A 377 1.31 15.65 28.42
N GLU A 378 1.82 16.63 29.14
CA GLU A 378 2.99 16.50 30.02
C GLU A 378 2.74 15.48 31.14
N ILE A 379 1.57 15.54 31.78
CA ILE A 379 1.17 14.56 32.82
C ILE A 379 1.15 13.14 32.24
N LEU A 380 0.63 12.97 31.03
CA LEU A 380 0.61 11.65 30.36
C LEU A 380 2.02 11.17 30.01
N ALA A 381 2.91 12.07 29.57
CA ALA A 381 4.31 11.73 29.31
C ALA A 381 5.04 11.28 30.59
N GLU A 382 4.74 11.90 31.74
CA GLU A 382 5.28 11.46 33.04
C GLU A 382 4.77 10.07 33.46
N ILE A 383 3.53 9.72 33.09
CA ILE A 383 2.97 8.38 33.31
C ILE A 383 3.68 7.38 32.40
N ASP A 384 3.80 7.67 31.11
CA ASP A 384 4.47 6.80 30.15
C ASP A 384 5.92 6.51 30.55
N ALA A 385 6.66 7.52 31.05
CA ALA A 385 8.03 7.35 31.54
C ALA A 385 8.17 6.37 32.73
N LYS A 386 7.07 6.08 33.43
CA LYS A 386 7.01 5.15 34.57
C LYS A 386 6.26 3.85 34.24
N THR A 387 5.71 3.73 33.03
CA THR A 387 4.90 2.58 32.62
C THR A 387 5.79 1.53 31.97
N THR A 388 5.67 0.28 32.42
CA THR A 388 6.42 -0.84 31.85
C THR A 388 5.78 -1.34 30.55
N PRO A 389 6.54 -2.03 29.67
CA PRO A 389 5.96 -2.65 28.46
C PRO A 389 4.79 -3.60 28.75
N GLU A 390 4.80 -4.30 29.89
CA GLU A 390 3.71 -5.19 30.30
C GLU A 390 2.44 -4.41 30.66
N GLU A 391 2.59 -3.27 31.32
CA GLU A 391 1.46 -2.37 31.66
C GLU A 391 0.90 -1.65 30.43
N LEU A 392 1.68 -1.48 29.36
CA LEU A 392 1.22 -0.92 28.08
C LEU A 392 0.39 -1.91 27.24
N ARG A 393 0.58 -3.23 27.42
CA ARG A 393 -0.15 -4.27 26.67
C ARG A 393 -1.66 -4.02 26.51
N PRO A 394 -2.42 -3.60 27.55
CA PRO A 394 -3.86 -3.34 27.42
C PRO A 394 -4.23 -1.96 26.88
N ILE A 395 -3.29 -1.01 26.76
CA ILE A 395 -3.60 0.42 26.55
C ILE A 395 -2.79 1.14 25.46
N ALA A 396 -1.93 0.43 24.75
CA ALA A 396 -1.07 1.02 23.72
C ALA A 396 -1.85 1.41 22.45
N GLY A 397 -1.33 2.39 21.72
CA GLY A 397 -1.92 2.81 20.45
C GLY A 397 -1.78 1.77 19.35
N SER A 398 -0.68 1.02 19.27
CA SER A 398 -0.47 -0.05 18.29
C SER A 398 0.20 -1.29 18.90
N VAL A 399 0.09 -2.39 18.16
CA VAL A 399 0.73 -3.66 18.49
C VAL A 399 1.60 -4.13 17.33
N TRP A 400 2.70 -4.79 17.65
CA TRP A 400 3.65 -5.27 16.65
C TRP A 400 4.11 -6.70 16.93
N ALA A 401 4.62 -7.35 15.89
CA ALA A 401 5.21 -8.67 15.98
C ALA A 401 6.35 -8.85 14.98
N ARG A 402 7.33 -9.68 15.37
CA ARG A 402 8.34 -10.24 14.49
C ARG A 402 8.15 -11.75 14.41
N ALA A 403 8.05 -12.28 13.20
CA ALA A 403 7.82 -13.69 12.96
C ALA A 403 8.62 -14.20 11.77
N ARG A 404 8.93 -15.50 11.77
CA ARG A 404 9.53 -16.19 10.63
C ARG A 404 8.51 -17.04 9.89
N ARG A 405 8.71 -17.14 8.58
CA ARG A 405 8.05 -18.16 7.78
C ARG A 405 8.60 -19.53 8.19
N GLY A 406 7.89 -20.22 9.07
CA GLY A 406 8.16 -21.62 9.43
C GLY A 406 7.87 -22.61 8.31
N ASP A 407 8.23 -23.88 8.54
CA ASP A 407 7.92 -24.99 7.62
C ASP A 407 6.42 -25.03 7.32
N TYR A 408 6.04 -24.90 6.04
CA TYR A 408 4.65 -24.92 5.61
C TYR A 408 3.98 -26.24 6.01
N GLN A 409 3.01 -26.18 6.93
CA GLN A 409 2.04 -27.24 7.13
C GLN A 409 0.73 -26.80 6.47
N PRO A 410 0.30 -27.44 5.36
CA PRO A 410 -0.95 -27.06 4.70
C PRO A 410 -2.11 -27.21 5.67
N SER A 411 -3.02 -26.24 5.64
CA SER A 411 -4.26 -26.30 6.40
C SER A 411 -5.12 -27.48 5.91
N VAL A 412 -6.01 -27.98 6.78
CA VAL A 412 -6.96 -29.05 6.42
C VAL A 412 -7.82 -28.66 5.21
N ALA A 413 -8.09 -27.36 5.02
CA ALA A 413 -8.84 -26.83 3.89
C ALA A 413 -8.06 -26.91 2.56
N GLU A 414 -6.75 -26.62 2.57
CA GLU A 414 -5.89 -26.74 1.39
C GLU A 414 -5.66 -28.21 1.01
N VAL A 415 -5.52 -29.10 2.00
CA VAL A 415 -5.49 -30.56 1.76
C VAL A 415 -6.81 -31.04 1.17
N ALA A 416 -7.95 -30.54 1.66
CA ALA A 416 -9.27 -30.88 1.12
C ALA A 416 -9.50 -30.36 -0.31
N ALA A 417 -8.99 -29.17 -0.64
CA ALA A 417 -9.05 -28.60 -1.99
C ALA A 417 -8.17 -29.36 -3.01
N SER A 418 -7.14 -30.07 -2.56
CA SER A 418 -6.20 -30.84 -3.39
C SER A 418 -6.66 -32.25 -3.78
N GLY A 419 -7.88 -32.67 -3.41
CA GLY A 419 -8.52 -33.88 -3.96
C GLY A 419 -8.35 -35.18 -3.17
N GLY A 420 -8.07 -35.12 -1.86
CA GLY A 420 -8.13 -36.29 -0.97
C GLY A 420 -9.47 -36.39 -0.24
N ASP A 421 -10.05 -37.59 -0.13
CA ASP A 421 -11.28 -37.89 0.62
C ASP A 421 -11.28 -37.23 2.02
N ALA A 422 -11.98 -36.11 2.16
CA ALA A 422 -11.98 -35.32 3.39
C ALA A 422 -12.74 -36.04 4.52
N LEU A 423 -12.05 -36.28 5.65
CA LEU A 423 -12.66 -36.54 6.94
C LEU A 423 -12.93 -35.20 7.63
N GLU A 424 -14.21 -34.83 7.77
CA GLU A 424 -14.60 -33.62 8.49
C GLU A 424 -14.33 -33.78 10.00
N VAL A 425 -13.52 -32.89 10.57
CA VAL A 425 -13.26 -32.79 12.01
C VAL A 425 -13.97 -31.55 12.54
N PHE A 426 -14.96 -31.74 13.42
CA PHE A 426 -15.63 -30.64 14.12
C PHE A 426 -15.08 -30.50 15.54
N PRO A 427 -14.53 -29.35 15.94
CA PRO A 427 -14.29 -29.07 17.35
C PRO A 427 -15.61 -28.72 18.04
N THR A 428 -16.14 -29.62 18.85
CA THR A 428 -17.17 -29.25 19.84
C THR A 428 -16.47 -28.83 21.13
N LYS A 429 -16.71 -27.58 21.59
CA LYS A 429 -16.43 -27.07 22.95
C LYS A 429 -16.52 -28.21 23.99
N THR A 430 -15.61 -28.39 24.96
CA THR A 430 -15.25 -27.46 26.06
C THR A 430 -14.18 -28.14 26.96
N LEU A 431 -13.48 -27.33 27.78
CA LEU A 431 -12.84 -27.64 29.08
C LEU A 431 -11.82 -28.81 29.18
N MET A 432 -10.61 -28.44 29.63
CA MET A 432 -9.61 -29.25 30.34
C MET A 432 -9.79 -30.79 30.31
N SER A 433 -8.93 -31.43 29.51
CA SER A 433 -8.37 -32.80 29.66
C SER A 433 -8.94 -34.00 28.89
N GLU A 434 -9.97 -33.91 28.05
CA GLU A 434 -10.29 -34.99 27.09
C GLU A 434 -10.80 -34.48 25.72
N VAL A 435 -10.17 -34.90 24.62
CA VAL A 435 -10.65 -34.66 23.24
C VAL A 435 -11.38 -35.92 22.75
N THR A 436 -12.67 -35.81 22.46
CA THR A 436 -13.43 -36.89 21.81
C THR A 436 -13.61 -36.56 20.33
N LEU A 437 -13.00 -37.35 19.45
CA LEU A 437 -13.15 -37.21 17.99
C LEU A 437 -14.36 -38.00 17.48
N ARG A 438 -15.18 -37.40 16.62
CA ARG A 438 -16.23 -38.11 15.85
C ARG A 438 -15.79 -38.22 14.39
N LEU A 439 -15.69 -39.43 13.87
CA LEU A 439 -15.44 -39.68 12.45
C LEU A 439 -16.77 -39.89 11.72
N ARG A 440 -16.96 -39.22 10.58
CA ARG A 440 -18.08 -39.45 9.65
C ARG A 440 -17.53 -39.72 8.25
N LYS A 441 -18.16 -40.66 7.53
CA LYS A 441 -17.92 -40.87 6.09
C LYS A 441 -18.88 -39.98 5.31
N ALA A 442 -18.39 -39.17 4.38
CA ALA A 442 -19.21 -38.28 3.55
C ALA A 442 -20.24 -39.08 2.71
N GLY A 443 -21.48 -38.61 2.61
CA GLY A 443 -22.48 -39.12 1.65
C GLY A 443 -23.62 -40.03 2.12
N ARG A 444 -23.95 -40.14 3.43
CA ARG A 444 -25.16 -40.88 3.88
C ARG A 444 -26.10 -40.08 4.81
N SER A 445 -27.40 -40.19 4.52
CA SER A 445 -28.57 -39.65 5.25
C SER A 445 -28.64 -40.12 6.73
N PRO A 446 -29.18 -39.30 7.65
CA PRO A 446 -29.04 -39.50 9.09
C PRO A 446 -30.06 -40.50 9.65
N LEU A 447 -30.06 -41.77 9.23
CA LEU A 447 -30.92 -42.78 9.86
C LEU A 447 -30.24 -44.17 9.90
N LYS A 448 -30.07 -44.65 11.14
CA LYS A 448 -29.83 -46.04 11.61
C LYS A 448 -28.37 -46.55 11.66
N HIS A 449 -27.87 -46.54 12.91
CA HIS A 449 -26.98 -47.49 13.59
C HIS A 449 -25.53 -47.68 13.09
N GLY A 450 -24.57 -47.25 13.94
CA GLY A 450 -23.18 -47.72 13.91
C GLY A 450 -22.12 -46.68 14.28
N VAL A 451 -22.20 -46.01 15.43
CA VAL A 451 -21.09 -45.17 15.94
C VAL A 451 -20.09 -46.08 16.66
N ARG A 452 -18.88 -46.23 16.11
CA ARG A 452 -17.72 -46.75 16.87
C ARG A 452 -17.00 -45.57 17.49
N ALA A 453 -17.12 -45.40 18.80
CA ALA A 453 -16.25 -44.50 19.56
C ALA A 453 -14.89 -45.17 19.72
N VAL A 454 -13.81 -44.52 19.27
CA VAL A 454 -12.44 -44.94 19.59
C VAL A 454 -11.94 -43.98 20.67
N LYS A 455 -11.71 -44.49 21.88
CA LYS A 455 -11.09 -43.73 22.97
C LYS A 455 -9.58 -43.75 22.80
N PHE A 456 -8.95 -42.59 22.74
CA PHE A 456 -7.52 -42.44 22.93
C PHE A 456 -7.27 -41.84 24.31
N THR A 457 -6.40 -42.46 25.10
CA THR A 457 -5.89 -41.88 26.36
C THR A 457 -4.54 -41.26 26.05
N VAL A 458 -4.43 -39.93 26.10
CA VAL A 458 -3.14 -39.23 25.97
C VAL A 458 -2.35 -39.47 27.25
N GLY A 459 -1.35 -40.35 27.19
CA GLY A 459 -0.42 -40.57 28.29
C GLY A 459 0.51 -39.38 28.46
N ARG A 460 0.62 -38.84 29.69
CA ARG A 460 1.63 -37.84 30.07
C ARG A 460 3.03 -38.36 29.73
N LEU A 461 3.76 -37.67 28.87
CA LEU A 461 5.21 -37.82 28.71
C LEU A 461 5.89 -37.37 30.02
N ARG A 462 6.30 -38.33 30.87
CA ARG A 462 7.31 -38.09 31.91
C ARG A 462 8.69 -38.27 31.27
N GLY A 463 9.51 -37.24 31.37
CA GLY A 463 10.88 -37.23 30.87
C GLY A 463 11.74 -38.35 31.46
N ARG A 464 12.59 -38.93 30.60
CA ARG A 464 13.81 -39.63 30.98
C ARG A 464 14.96 -39.03 30.20
N THR A 465 15.91 -38.46 30.92
CA THR A 465 17.25 -38.09 30.47
C THR A 465 18.03 -39.35 30.07
N PRO A 466 18.86 -39.34 29.01
CA PRO A 466 19.75 -40.47 28.72
C PRO A 466 21.08 -40.33 29.48
N THR A 467 21.53 -41.42 30.12
CA THR A 467 22.95 -41.73 30.34
C THR A 467 23.47 -42.58 29.19
#